data_AF-A0A2V9AZJ5-F1
#
_entry.id   AF-A0A2V9AZJ5-F1
#
_cell.length_a   1.000
_cell.length_b   1.000
_cell.length_c   1.000
_cell.angle_alpha   90.00
_cell.angle_beta   90.00
_cell.angle_gamma   90.00
#
_symmetry.space_group_name_H-M   'P 1'
#
loop_
_entity.id
_entity.type
_entity.pdbx_description
1 polymer ?
#
loop_
_entity_poly.entity_id
_entity_poly.type
_entity_poly.pdbx_seq_one_letter_code
_entity_poly.pdbx_strand_id
1 'polypeptide(L)'
;PVVKNAYALAAKVKKVLYQEPCYCHCDRAHGHGSLLDCFTSTHGSMCNICMGEALYSYEQTRKGRTPAQIRAGIQSGEWQRIDTAKYQTYPAKP
;
A
#
# COMPACT_ATOMS: atom_id res chain seq x y z
N PRO A 1 14.92 -2.19 -5.47
CA PRO A 1 13.92 -2.79 -6.39
C PRO A 1 12.50 -2.83 -5.79
N VAL A 2 12.35 -3.32 -4.54
CA VAL A 2 11.06 -3.36 -3.81
C VAL A 2 10.32 -2.02 -3.85
N VAL A 3 10.96 -0.91 -3.48
CA VAL A 3 10.35 0.43 -3.49
C VAL A 3 9.74 0.75 -4.85
N LYS A 4 10.54 0.70 -5.92
CA LYS A 4 10.07 0.96 -7.29
C LYS A 4 8.87 0.08 -7.67
N ASN A 5 8.93 -1.21 -7.32
CA ASN A 5 7.88 -2.17 -7.66
C ASN A 5 6.60 -1.90 -6.85
N ALA A 6 6.72 -1.59 -5.56
CA ALA A 6 5.57 -1.23 -4.73
C ALA A 6 4.88 0.04 -5.24
N TYR A 7 5.63 1.05 -5.68
CA TYR A 7 5.06 2.24 -6.32
C TYR A 7 4.34 1.91 -7.63
N ALA A 8 4.92 1.05 -8.46
CA ALA A 8 4.27 0.59 -9.69
C ALA A 8 2.97 -0.19 -9.39
N LEU A 9 2.95 -0.98 -8.32
CA LEU A 9 1.77 -1.73 -7.87
C LEU A 9 0.72 -0.83 -7.24
N ALA A 10 1.13 0.14 -6.42
CA ALA A 10 0.27 1.17 -5.85
C ALA A 10 -0.46 1.94 -6.96
N ALA A 11 0.25 2.31 -8.03
CA ALA A 11 -0.34 2.96 -9.19
C ALA A 11 -1.44 2.12 -9.88
N LYS A 12 -1.30 0.78 -9.90
CA LYS A 12 -2.32 -0.13 -10.46
C LYS A 12 -3.61 -0.16 -9.63
N VAL A 13 -3.53 0.12 -8.33
CA VAL A 13 -4.67 0.14 -7.41
C VAL A 13 -4.96 1.53 -6.83
N LYS A 14 -4.57 2.60 -7.54
CA LYS A 14 -4.69 3.99 -7.06
C LYS A 14 -6.11 4.37 -6.59
N LYS A 15 -7.16 3.84 -7.22
CA LYS A 15 -8.56 4.10 -6.81
C LYS A 15 -8.92 3.46 -5.47
N VAL A 16 -8.28 2.33 -5.13
CA VAL A 16 -8.41 1.69 -3.82
C VAL A 16 -7.60 2.49 -2.81
N LEU A 17 -6.33 2.81 -3.10
CA LEU A 17 -5.49 3.59 -2.18
C LEU A 17 -6.04 4.98 -1.86
N TYR A 18 -6.78 5.60 -2.77
CA TYR A 18 -7.47 6.86 -2.50
C TYR A 18 -8.57 6.72 -1.43
N GLN A 19 -9.14 5.53 -1.28
CA GLN A 19 -10.14 5.23 -0.27
C GLN A 19 -9.53 4.74 1.04
N GLU A 20 -8.27 4.32 1.06
CA GLU A 20 -7.64 3.84 2.28
C GLU A 20 -6.98 5.00 3.04
N PRO A 21 -7.26 5.19 4.34
CA PRO A 21 -6.38 6.00 5.18
C PRO A 21 -5.05 5.26 5.36
N CYS A 22 -3.98 6.00 5.64
CA CYS A 22 -2.71 5.42 6.04
C CYS A 22 -2.57 5.50 7.57
N TYR A 23 -2.16 4.41 8.22
CA TYR A 23 -2.03 4.35 9.69
C TYR A 23 -0.59 4.57 10.17
N CYS A 24 0.25 5.21 9.35
CA CYS A 24 1.60 5.63 9.76
C CYS A 24 1.62 6.97 10.51
N HIS A 25 0.48 7.65 10.64
CA HIS A 25 0.29 8.89 11.40
C HIS A 25 1.12 10.10 10.91
N CYS A 26 1.44 10.15 9.60
CA CYS A 26 2.16 11.28 8.99
C CYS A 26 1.24 12.35 8.40
N ASP A 27 -0.08 12.14 8.46
CA ASP A 27 -1.13 12.97 7.87
C ASP A 27 -1.02 14.45 8.27
N ARG A 28 -0.80 14.75 9.56
CA ARG A 28 -0.70 16.14 10.04
C ARG A 28 0.58 16.85 9.59
N ALA A 29 1.67 16.10 9.40
CA ALA A 29 2.97 16.66 9.02
C ALA A 29 3.10 16.87 7.51
N HIS A 30 2.40 16.05 6.70
CA HIS A 30 2.50 16.07 5.24
C HIS A 30 1.21 16.45 4.51
N GLY A 31 0.11 16.65 5.25
CA GLY A 31 -1.20 16.99 4.67
C GLY A 31 -1.85 15.84 3.89
N HIS A 32 -1.52 14.59 4.20
CA HIS A 32 -2.07 13.42 3.49
C HIS A 32 -3.53 13.17 3.89
N GLY A 33 -4.39 12.96 2.90
CA GLY A 33 -5.80 12.57 3.08
C GLY A 33 -6.06 11.09 2.80
N SER A 34 -5.14 10.41 2.13
CA SER A 34 -5.24 8.99 1.79
C SER A 34 -3.88 8.31 1.71
N LEU A 35 -3.87 6.99 1.71
CA LEU A 35 -2.69 6.17 1.45
C LEU A 35 -2.10 6.47 0.07
N LEU A 36 -2.92 6.87 -0.91
CA LEU A 36 -2.43 7.27 -2.23
C LEU A 36 -1.44 8.45 -2.15
N ASP A 37 -1.66 9.41 -1.24
CA ASP A 37 -0.81 10.60 -1.13
C ASP A 37 0.63 10.26 -0.73
N CYS A 38 0.82 9.16 0.03
CA CYS A 38 2.15 8.63 0.31
C CYS A 38 2.91 8.20 -0.97
N PHE A 39 2.19 7.84 -2.04
CA PHE A 39 2.76 7.31 -3.28
C PHE A 39 2.73 8.32 -4.45
N THR A 40 2.20 9.52 -4.27
CA THR A 40 2.32 10.62 -5.24
C THR A 40 3.66 11.36 -5.11
N SER A 41 4.36 11.17 -3.99
CA SER A 41 5.71 11.65 -3.71
C SER A 41 6.65 10.49 -3.33
N THR A 42 7.92 10.77 -3.05
CA THR A 42 8.87 9.76 -2.55
C THR A 42 8.65 9.37 -1.09
N HIS A 43 7.71 9.99 -0.37
CA HIS A 43 7.53 9.79 1.06
C HIS A 43 7.26 8.32 1.43
N GLY A 44 6.35 7.65 0.71
CA GLY A 44 6.02 6.24 0.94
C GLY A 44 7.23 5.30 0.89
N SER A 45 8.29 5.64 0.14
CA SER A 45 9.50 4.82 0.05
C SER A 45 10.27 4.68 1.38
N MET A 46 10.05 5.60 2.32
CA MET A 46 10.72 5.64 3.61
C MET A 46 9.87 5.06 4.75
N CYS A 47 8.68 4.53 4.45
CA CYS A 47 7.75 4.06 5.47
C CYS A 47 7.32 2.61 5.24
N ASN A 48 7.76 1.71 6.13
CA ASN A 48 7.39 0.29 6.07
C ASN A 48 5.89 0.06 6.22
N ILE A 49 5.18 0.91 6.97
CA ILE A 49 3.72 0.85 7.12
C ILE A 49 3.06 1.16 5.77
N CYS A 50 3.35 2.32 5.15
CA CYS A 50 2.80 2.70 3.85
C CYS A 50 3.06 1.62 2.79
N MET A 51 4.29 1.11 2.75
CA MET A 51 4.72 0.06 1.82
C MET A 51 3.92 -1.24 2.03
N GLY A 52 3.76 -1.68 3.29
CA GLY A 52 2.98 -2.86 3.63
C GLY A 52 1.49 -2.69 3.31
N GLU A 53 0.88 -1.56 3.66
CA GLU A 53 -0.52 -1.25 3.39
C GLU A 53 -0.82 -1.19 1.90
N ALA A 54 0.07 -0.61 1.08
CA ALA A 54 -0.13 -0.53 -0.36
C ALA A 54 0.00 -1.90 -1.05
N LEU A 55 0.99 -2.70 -0.65
CA LEU A 55 1.17 -4.06 -1.16
C LEU A 55 0.03 -4.97 -0.72
N TYR A 56 -0.42 -4.84 0.54
CA TYR A 56 -1.63 -5.51 1.04
C TYR A 56 -2.84 -5.14 0.20
N SER A 57 -3.09 -3.84 0.00
CA SER A 57 -4.21 -3.34 -0.82
C SER A 57 -4.16 -3.91 -2.23
N TYR A 58 -2.97 -3.98 -2.84
CA TYR A 58 -2.77 -4.61 -4.14
C TYR A 58 -3.14 -6.11 -4.13
N GLU A 59 -2.63 -6.89 -3.18
CA GLU A 59 -2.93 -8.32 -3.09
C GLU A 59 -4.41 -8.60 -2.86
N GLN A 60 -5.05 -7.84 -1.97
CA GLN A 60 -6.45 -8.04 -1.61
C GLN A 60 -7.41 -7.57 -2.72
N THR A 61 -7.06 -6.51 -3.45
CA THR A 61 -7.81 -6.10 -4.65
C THR A 61 -7.84 -7.24 -5.67
N ARG A 62 -6.72 -7.96 -5.86
CA ARG A 62 -6.66 -9.14 -6.74
C ARG A 62 -7.45 -10.34 -6.24
N LYS A 63 -7.71 -10.41 -4.93
CA LYS A 63 -8.60 -11.41 -4.32
C LYS A 63 -10.07 -10.98 -4.35
N GLY A 64 -10.39 -9.85 -4.98
CA GLY A 64 -11.75 -9.34 -5.12
C GLY A 64 -12.31 -8.65 -3.88
N ARG A 65 -11.47 -8.34 -2.87
CA ARG A 65 -11.94 -7.60 -1.69
C ARG A 65 -12.30 -6.16 -2.06
N THR A 66 -13.38 -5.65 -1.46
CA THR A 66 -13.79 -4.25 -1.60
C THR A 66 -12.86 -3.32 -0.80
N PRO A 67 -12.80 -2.01 -1.12
CA PRO A 67 -12.05 -1.04 -0.31
C PRO A 67 -12.41 -1.10 1.18
N ALA A 68 -13.70 -1.21 1.53
CA ALA A 68 -14.13 -1.33 2.92
C ALA A 68 -13.55 -2.58 3.63
N GLN A 69 -13.47 -3.72 2.95
CA GLN A 69 -12.86 -4.93 3.48
C GLN A 69 -11.35 -4.82 3.60
N ILE A 70 -10.70 -4.15 2.65
CA ILE A 70 -9.26 -3.87 2.69
C ILE A 70 -8.96 -2.96 3.88
N ARG A 71 -9.75 -1.90 4.08
CA ARG A 71 -9.64 -1.01 5.24
C ARG A 71 -9.72 -1.75 6.56
N ALA A 72 -10.72 -2.62 6.71
CA ALA A 72 -10.90 -3.41 7.92
C ALA A 72 -9.69 -4.32 8.18
N GLY A 73 -9.13 -4.92 7.13
CA GLY A 73 -7.90 -5.71 7.23
C GLY A 73 -6.66 -4.87 7.56
N ILE A 74 -6.57 -3.64 7.07
CA ILE A 74 -5.49 -2.72 7.45
C ILE A 74 -5.60 -2.38 8.95
N GLN A 75 -6.80 -2.02 9.41
CA GLN A 75 -7.08 -1.69 10.82
C GLN A 75 -6.78 -2.85 11.78
N SER A 76 -7.03 -4.10 11.35
CA SER A 76 -6.75 -5.29 12.15
C SER A 76 -5.29 -5.76 12.06
N GLY A 77 -4.44 -5.07 11.29
CA GLY A 77 -3.02 -5.39 11.15
C GLY A 77 -2.72 -6.54 10.18
N GLU A 78 -3.65 -6.95 9.31
CA GLU A 78 -3.40 -8.00 8.32
C GLU A 78 -2.23 -7.68 7.38
N TRP A 79 -2.00 -6.39 7.11
CA TRP A 79 -0.89 -5.90 6.28
C TRP A 79 0.50 -6.27 6.83
N GLN A 80 0.63 -6.50 8.14
CA GLN A 80 1.90 -6.88 8.78
C GLN A 80 2.42 -8.24 8.30
N ARG A 81 1.53 -9.08 7.74
CA ARG A 81 1.89 -10.39 7.18
C ARG A 81 2.39 -10.32 5.73
N ILE A 82 2.42 -9.14 5.13
CA ILE A 82 2.94 -8.98 3.77
C ILE A 82 4.44 -9.20 3.77
N ASP A 83 4.87 -10.22 3.04
CA ASP A 83 6.27 -10.39 2.67
C ASP A 83 6.63 -9.40 1.54
N THR A 84 7.33 -8.33 1.91
CA THR A 84 7.76 -7.31 0.95
C THR A 84 8.91 -7.81 0.05
N ALA A 85 9.65 -8.84 0.46
CA ALA A 85 10.76 -9.39 -0.31
C ALA A 85 10.30 -10.05 -1.61
N LYS A 86 9.07 -10.57 -1.64
CA LYS A 86 8.37 -11.03 -2.85
C LYS A 86 8.39 -10.02 -4.01
N TYR A 87 8.47 -8.73 -3.69
CA TYR A 87 8.46 -7.65 -4.68
C TYR A 87 9.86 -7.16 -5.08
N GLN A 88 10.91 -7.87 -4.70
CA GLN A 88 12.26 -7.59 -5.19
C GLN A 88 12.35 -7.80 -6.71
N THR A 89 11.65 -8.81 -7.23
CA THR A 89 11.55 -9.14 -8.67
C THR A 89 10.07 -9.20 -9.06
N TYR A 90 9.54 -8.13 -9.65
CA TYR A 90 8.15 -8.07 -10.10
C TYR A 90 8.04 -7.67 -11.58
N PRO A 91 7.17 -8.32 -12.39
CA PRO A 91 6.31 -9.45 -12.02
C PRO A 91 7.16 -10.66 -11.65
N ALA A 92 6.69 -11.46 -10.68
CA ALA A 92 7.36 -12.70 -10.32
C ALA A 92 7.58 -13.50 -11.59
N LYS A 93 8.80 -14.01 -11.79
CA LYS A 93 9.09 -14.93 -12.89
C LYS A 93 8.10 -16.11 -12.74
N PRO A 94 7.49 -16.60 -13.85
CA PRO A 94 6.52 -17.70 -13.80
C PRO A 94 6.97 -18.87 -12.94
#